data_AF-I9UPA8-F1
#
_entry.id   AF-I9UPA8-F1
#
_cell.length_a   1.000
_cell.length_b   1.000
_cell.length_c   1.000
_cell.angle_alpha   90.00
_cell.angle_beta   90.00
_cell.angle_gamma   90.00
#
_symmetry.space_group_name_H-M   'P 1'
#
loop_
_entity.id
_entity.type
_entity.pdbx_description
1 polymer ?
#
loop_
_entity_poly.entity_id
_entity_poly.type
_entity_poly.pdbx_seq_one_letter_code
_entity_poly.pdbx_strand_id
1 'polypeptide(L)'
;MNSLEFHSAIDKQKALELVSAAQEELLFETILKRCDELQTTHDFVINLGYTPKFFLNALLDLNTILAKHLNAPIVAVAQTSLESLKAMHSHILKKEAPFAVGLFAGEMLEKPHFLSASLCKQQCALEANLIESVLQIKSEIITPLAFQMGLEKKAKKQIKKVVLPESEDERILKAAHRLNAMDAVGLILLGDKEAINSKNLNLNLENVEIIDPNTSHYREEFAKSLYELRKSKGLSEQEAEQLALDKTYFATMLVHSGYAHAMVSGVNHS
;
A
#
# COMPACT_ATOMS: atom_id res chain seq x y z
N MET A 1 -14.59 5.75 30.91
CA MET A 1 -14.13 5.21 29.60
C MET A 1 -15.08 5.75 28.57
N ASN A 2 -14.58 6.36 27.48
CA ASN A 2 -15.43 6.69 26.34
C ASN A 2 -16.08 5.39 25.82
N SER A 3 -17.32 5.47 25.33
CA SER A 3 -18.00 4.32 24.73
C SER A 3 -17.26 3.85 23.49
N LEU A 4 -17.16 2.53 23.30
CA LEU A 4 -16.66 1.96 22.04
C LEU A 4 -17.58 2.37 20.90
N GLU A 5 -17.01 2.95 19.86
CA GLU A 5 -17.72 3.29 18.62
C GLU A 5 -17.58 2.16 17.60
N PHE A 6 -18.69 1.83 16.94
CA PHE A 6 -18.71 0.79 15.91
C PHE A 6 -18.74 1.43 14.52
N HIS A 7 -17.74 1.09 13.72
CA HIS A 7 -17.58 1.59 12.35
C HIS A 7 -17.54 0.41 11.39
N SER A 8 -18.37 0.43 10.36
CA SER A 8 -18.30 -0.56 9.28
C SER A 8 -17.38 -0.05 8.17
N ALA A 9 -16.37 -0.85 7.80
CA ALA A 9 -15.53 -0.56 6.65
C ALA A 9 -16.18 -0.98 5.32
N ILE A 10 -16.92 -2.08 5.34
CA ILE A 10 -17.57 -2.65 4.16
C ILE A 10 -18.78 -3.49 4.59
N ASP A 11 -19.83 -3.47 3.79
CA ASP A 11 -20.97 -4.35 4.00
C ASP A 11 -20.60 -5.83 3.78
N LYS A 12 -21.22 -6.73 4.56
CA LYS A 12 -20.93 -8.16 4.51
C LYS A 12 -21.24 -8.78 3.15
N GLN A 13 -22.37 -8.45 2.54
CA GLN A 13 -22.72 -8.97 1.22
C GLN A 13 -21.69 -8.49 0.20
N LYS A 14 -21.31 -7.22 0.26
CA LYS A 14 -20.30 -6.68 -0.64
C LYS A 14 -18.93 -7.33 -0.48
N ALA A 15 -18.51 -7.59 0.76
CA ALA A 15 -17.27 -8.31 1.03
C ALA A 15 -17.28 -9.74 0.44
N LEU A 16 -18.41 -10.45 0.58
CA LEU A 16 -18.56 -11.79 0.00
C LEU A 16 -18.56 -11.78 -1.53
N GLU A 17 -19.14 -10.75 -2.15
CA GLU A 17 -19.08 -10.56 -3.62
C GLU A 17 -17.63 -10.37 -4.10
N LEU A 18 -16.86 -9.51 -3.43
CA LEU A 18 -15.45 -9.26 -3.79
C LEU A 18 -14.60 -10.53 -3.69
N VAL A 19 -14.74 -11.29 -2.59
CA VAL A 19 -14.04 -12.57 -2.43
C VAL A 19 -14.47 -13.57 -3.51
N SER A 20 -15.77 -13.65 -3.81
CA SER A 20 -16.28 -14.58 -4.84
C SER A 20 -15.82 -14.20 -6.25
N ALA A 21 -15.50 -12.93 -6.48
CA ALA A 21 -14.98 -12.40 -7.74
C ALA A 21 -13.43 -12.41 -7.83
N ALA A 22 -12.72 -13.00 -6.85
CA ALA A 22 -11.27 -12.95 -6.74
C ALA A 22 -10.69 -11.51 -6.69
N GLN A 23 -11.41 -10.62 -6.00
CA GLN A 23 -11.05 -9.21 -5.77
C GLN A 23 -10.73 -8.95 -4.29
N GLU A 24 -10.07 -9.89 -3.62
CA GLU A 24 -9.73 -9.78 -2.20
C GLU A 24 -8.82 -8.60 -1.90
N GLU A 25 -7.94 -8.21 -2.83
CA GLU A 25 -7.07 -7.03 -2.68
C GLU A 25 -7.90 -5.76 -2.47
N LEU A 26 -8.99 -5.58 -3.23
CA LEU A 26 -9.89 -4.43 -3.09
C LEU A 26 -10.64 -4.46 -1.75
N LEU A 27 -11.01 -5.66 -1.27
CA LEU A 27 -11.59 -5.84 0.06
C LEU A 27 -10.61 -5.37 1.14
N PHE A 28 -9.36 -5.84 1.08
CA PHE A 28 -8.34 -5.47 2.06
C PHE A 28 -7.99 -3.99 1.98
N GLU A 29 -7.80 -3.41 0.79
CA GLU A 29 -7.59 -1.97 0.60
C GLU A 29 -8.69 -1.14 1.26
N THR A 30 -9.95 -1.52 1.05
CA THR A 30 -11.10 -0.82 1.64
C THR A 30 -11.04 -0.83 3.16
N ILE A 31 -10.74 -1.99 3.76
CA ILE A 31 -10.64 -2.13 5.21
C ILE A 31 -9.45 -1.33 5.75
N LEU A 32 -8.28 -1.42 5.11
CA LEU A 32 -7.05 -0.75 5.55
C LEU A 32 -7.19 0.77 5.50
N LYS A 33 -7.75 1.32 4.41
CA LYS A 33 -8.04 2.77 4.30
C LYS A 33 -8.96 3.23 5.43
N ARG A 34 -10.01 2.46 5.74
CA ARG A 34 -10.91 2.79 6.85
C ARG A 34 -10.22 2.74 8.21
N CYS A 35 -9.37 1.74 8.44
CA CYS A 35 -8.57 1.66 9.66
C CYS A 35 -7.64 2.87 9.81
N ASP A 36 -6.98 3.28 8.73
CA ASP A 36 -6.09 4.44 8.72
C ASP A 36 -6.82 5.75 9.05
N GLU A 37 -8.00 5.97 8.47
CA GLU A 37 -8.86 7.12 8.79
C GLU A 37 -9.19 7.15 10.29
N LEU A 38 -9.65 6.02 10.84
CA LEU A 38 -10.05 5.95 12.25
C LEU A 38 -8.87 6.15 13.21
N GLN A 39 -7.67 5.70 12.84
CA GLN A 39 -6.45 5.92 13.63
C GLN A 39 -6.05 7.39 13.75
N THR A 40 -6.56 8.28 12.88
CA THR A 40 -6.29 9.72 13.00
C THR A 40 -7.11 10.40 14.09
N THR A 41 -8.25 9.81 14.47
CA THR A 41 -9.20 10.41 15.42
C THR A 41 -9.39 9.58 16.69
N HIS A 42 -8.87 8.35 16.76
CA HIS A 42 -9.02 7.44 17.89
C HIS A 42 -7.66 6.99 18.42
N ASP A 43 -7.57 6.80 19.73
CA ASP A 43 -6.36 6.31 20.39
C ASP A 43 -5.99 4.88 19.98
N PHE A 44 -7.00 4.05 19.68
CA PHE A 44 -6.82 2.68 19.20
C PHE A 44 -7.98 2.26 18.29
N VAL A 45 -7.68 1.34 17.37
CA VAL A 45 -8.68 0.75 16.46
C VAL A 45 -8.64 -0.77 16.62
N ILE A 46 -9.78 -1.38 16.93
CA ILE A 46 -9.93 -2.83 16.98
C ILE A 46 -10.64 -3.29 15.71
N ASN A 47 -9.98 -4.14 14.93
CA ASN A 47 -10.61 -4.76 13.77
C ASN A 47 -11.35 -6.03 14.20
N LEU A 48 -12.68 -6.00 14.08
CA LEU A 48 -13.50 -7.18 14.30
C LEU A 48 -13.48 -8.05 13.04
N GLY A 49 -12.74 -9.15 13.11
CA GLY A 49 -12.66 -10.12 12.03
C GLY A 49 -14.00 -10.84 11.76
N TYR A 50 -14.06 -11.54 10.62
CA TYR A 50 -15.23 -12.32 10.26
C TYR A 50 -15.32 -13.59 11.12
N THR A 51 -16.45 -13.80 11.80
CA THR A 51 -16.73 -15.01 12.57
C THR A 51 -17.58 -15.98 11.74
N PRO A 52 -17.02 -17.10 11.26
CA PRO A 52 -17.80 -18.07 10.52
C PRO A 52 -18.70 -18.88 11.49
N LYS A 53 -19.89 -19.29 11.03
CA LYS A 53 -20.82 -20.14 11.82
C LYS A 53 -20.24 -21.52 12.16
N PHE A 54 -19.27 -21.98 11.37
CA PHE A 54 -18.54 -23.23 11.56
C PHE A 54 -17.06 -22.99 11.31
N PHE A 55 -16.19 -23.81 11.92
CA PHE A 55 -14.76 -23.72 11.69
C PHE A 55 -14.43 -24.10 10.23
N LEU A 56 -14.00 -23.10 9.45
CA LEU A 56 -13.58 -23.29 8.05
C LEU A 56 -12.25 -22.55 7.82
N ASN A 57 -11.22 -23.30 7.39
CA ASN A 57 -9.87 -22.77 7.20
C ASN A 57 -9.82 -21.54 6.27
N ALA A 58 -10.61 -21.53 5.20
CA ALA A 58 -10.67 -20.41 4.25
C ALA A 58 -11.18 -19.09 4.88
N LEU A 59 -12.10 -19.19 5.84
CA LEU A 59 -12.66 -18.01 6.52
C LEU A 59 -11.71 -17.49 7.60
N LEU A 60 -10.97 -18.39 8.25
CA LEU A 60 -9.86 -18.03 9.12
C LEU A 60 -8.71 -17.38 8.35
N ASP A 61 -8.46 -17.81 7.11
CA ASP A 61 -7.43 -17.25 6.24
C ASP A 61 -7.67 -15.76 5.94
N LEU A 62 -8.91 -15.31 5.77
CA LEU A 62 -9.21 -13.89 5.57
C LEU A 62 -8.76 -13.02 6.76
N ASN A 63 -9.10 -13.43 7.98
CA ASN A 63 -8.66 -12.73 9.20
C ASN A 63 -7.14 -12.76 9.35
N THR A 64 -6.54 -13.89 8.99
CA THR A 64 -5.09 -14.12 9.01
C THR A 64 -4.36 -13.18 8.05
N ILE A 65 -4.85 -13.05 6.82
CA ILE A 65 -4.28 -12.17 5.80
C ILE A 65 -4.47 -10.69 6.20
N LEU A 66 -5.67 -10.31 6.67
CA LEU A 66 -5.94 -8.96 7.12
C LEU A 66 -5.03 -8.54 8.28
N ALA A 67 -4.80 -9.42 9.26
CA ALA A 67 -3.91 -9.16 10.38
C ALA A 67 -2.46 -8.92 9.92
N LYS A 68 -1.98 -9.68 8.92
CA LYS A 68 -0.68 -9.42 8.29
C LYS A 68 -0.62 -8.05 7.62
N HIS A 69 -1.67 -7.67 6.89
CA HIS A 69 -1.73 -6.35 6.27
C HIS A 69 -1.70 -5.22 7.29
N LEU A 70 -2.41 -5.39 8.42
CA LEU A 70 -2.43 -4.42 9.52
C LEU A 70 -1.18 -4.44 10.38
N ASN A 71 -0.28 -5.43 10.20
CA ASN A 71 0.80 -5.72 11.13
C ASN A 71 0.28 -5.81 12.59
N ALA A 72 -0.85 -6.49 12.76
CA ALA A 72 -1.59 -6.51 14.02
C ALA A 72 -1.71 -7.93 14.57
N PRO A 73 -1.61 -8.11 15.90
CA PRO A 73 -1.83 -9.40 16.53
C PRO A 73 -3.27 -9.88 16.36
N ILE A 74 -3.46 -11.18 16.10
CA ILE A 74 -4.79 -11.81 16.15
C ILE A 74 -5.10 -12.22 17.59
N VAL A 75 -6.28 -11.80 18.07
CA VAL A 75 -6.89 -12.29 19.30
C VAL A 75 -8.13 -13.09 18.93
N ALA A 76 -8.07 -14.41 19.05
CA ALA A 76 -9.20 -15.29 18.80
C ALA A 76 -10.04 -15.43 20.08
N VAL A 77 -11.32 -15.05 20.01
CA VAL A 77 -12.28 -15.28 21.10
C VAL A 77 -13.18 -16.45 20.68
N ALA A 78 -13.08 -17.57 21.37
CA ALA A 78 -13.84 -18.77 21.01
C ALA A 78 -14.39 -19.52 22.23
N GLN A 79 -15.65 -19.94 22.11
CA GLN A 79 -16.27 -20.94 22.99
C GLN A 79 -16.26 -22.27 22.24
N THR A 80 -15.18 -23.03 22.36
CA THR A 80 -14.98 -24.28 21.61
C THR A 80 -14.21 -25.31 22.44
N SER A 81 -13.85 -26.46 21.87
CA SER A 81 -12.99 -27.43 22.57
C SER A 81 -11.51 -27.00 22.51
N LEU A 82 -10.70 -27.44 23.47
CA LEU A 82 -9.25 -27.22 23.44
C LEU A 82 -8.60 -27.74 22.14
N GLU A 83 -9.08 -28.86 21.61
CA GLU A 83 -8.58 -29.42 20.35
C GLU A 83 -8.88 -28.54 19.14
N SER A 84 -10.09 -27.98 19.06
CA SER A 84 -10.44 -27.00 18.02
C SER A 84 -9.61 -25.73 18.13
N LEU A 85 -9.30 -25.27 19.36
CA LEU A 85 -8.44 -24.12 19.60
C LEU A 85 -6.98 -24.40 19.19
N LYS A 86 -6.44 -25.58 19.50
CA LYS A 86 -5.11 -26.02 19.04
C LYS A 86 -5.04 -26.11 17.50
N ALA A 87 -6.10 -26.58 16.85
CA ALA A 87 -6.17 -26.64 15.40
C ALA A 87 -6.16 -25.24 14.77
N MET A 88 -6.93 -24.28 15.31
CA MET A 88 -6.90 -22.88 14.91
C MET A 88 -5.50 -22.27 15.06
N HIS A 89 -4.89 -22.46 16.22
CA HIS A 89 -3.54 -21.98 16.51
C HIS A 89 -2.51 -22.53 15.51
N SER A 90 -2.51 -23.84 15.29
CA SER A 90 -1.60 -24.51 14.34
C SER A 90 -1.79 -23.98 12.90
N HIS A 91 -3.04 -23.74 12.50
CA HIS A 91 -3.36 -23.20 11.18
C HIS A 91 -2.83 -21.78 10.98
N ILE A 92 -3.02 -20.89 11.97
CA ILE A 92 -2.56 -19.49 11.89
C ILE A 92 -1.04 -19.40 11.87
N LEU A 93 -0.35 -20.21 12.70
CA LEU A 93 1.11 -20.27 12.70
C LEU A 93 1.68 -20.77 11.37
N LYS A 94 1.08 -21.82 10.77
CA LYS A 94 1.47 -22.32 9.43
C LYS A 94 1.33 -21.27 8.34
N LYS A 95 0.45 -20.29 8.54
CA LYS A 95 0.23 -19.18 7.63
C LYS A 95 1.12 -17.98 7.96
N GLU A 96 2.03 -18.06 8.93
CA GLU A 96 2.97 -16.98 9.30
C GLU A 96 2.29 -15.66 9.70
N ALA A 97 1.06 -15.68 10.22
CA ALA A 97 0.47 -14.47 10.80
C ALA A 97 0.88 -14.33 12.28
N PRO A 98 1.05 -13.10 12.79
CA PRO A 98 1.32 -12.86 14.20
C PRO A 98 0.10 -13.31 15.03
N PHE A 99 0.16 -14.52 15.55
CA PHE A 99 -0.84 -15.01 16.49
C PHE A 99 -0.47 -14.55 17.89
N ALA A 100 -1.31 -13.72 18.50
CA ALA A 100 -1.05 -13.28 19.87
C ALA A 100 -1.74 -14.14 20.90
N VAL A 101 -3.06 -14.32 20.83
CA VAL A 101 -3.80 -14.86 21.98
C VAL A 101 -5.05 -15.60 21.54
N GLY A 102 -5.30 -16.76 22.17
CA GLY A 102 -6.63 -17.38 22.18
C GLY A 102 -7.32 -17.07 23.51
N LEU A 103 -8.25 -16.12 23.55
CA LEU A 103 -9.11 -15.90 24.71
C LEU A 103 -10.17 -17.01 24.75
N PHE A 104 -10.11 -17.83 25.79
CA PHE A 104 -10.98 -18.97 25.99
C PHE A 104 -12.08 -18.66 27.00
N ALA A 105 -13.32 -18.91 26.61
CA ALA A 105 -14.45 -18.89 27.53
C ALA A 105 -14.81 -20.32 27.94
N GLY A 106 -14.19 -20.83 29.01
CA GLY A 106 -14.52 -22.15 29.58
C GLY A 106 -13.54 -22.65 30.64
N GLU A 107 -13.89 -23.78 31.27
CA GLU A 107 -13.03 -24.54 32.20
C GLU A 107 -12.01 -25.37 31.40
N MET A 108 -10.73 -25.32 31.79
CA MET A 108 -9.65 -26.12 31.20
C MET A 108 -9.03 -27.03 32.26
N LEU A 109 -8.78 -28.30 31.92
CA LEU A 109 -8.04 -29.24 32.76
C LEU A 109 -6.52 -29.08 32.64
N GLU A 110 -6.02 -28.54 31.52
CA GLU A 110 -4.58 -28.33 31.25
C GLU A 110 -4.35 -26.95 30.59
N LYS A 111 -3.24 -26.28 30.94
CA LYS A 111 -2.85 -24.97 30.39
C LYS A 111 -2.18 -25.15 29.01
N PRO A 112 -2.68 -24.53 27.93
CA PRO A 112 -2.05 -24.64 26.61
C PRO A 112 -0.69 -23.92 26.56
N HIS A 113 0.20 -24.35 25.67
CA HIS A 113 1.50 -23.71 25.39
C HIS A 113 1.41 -22.41 24.54
N PHE A 114 0.25 -21.76 24.54
CA PHE A 114 0.02 -20.47 23.90
C PHE A 114 -0.75 -19.55 24.86
N LEU A 115 -0.65 -18.24 24.62
CA LEU A 115 -1.29 -17.24 25.47
C LEU A 115 -2.82 -17.42 25.46
N SER A 116 -3.41 -17.64 26.63
CA SER A 116 -4.85 -17.81 26.80
C SER A 116 -5.35 -17.16 28.08
N ALA A 117 -6.59 -16.68 28.06
CA ALA A 117 -7.34 -16.31 29.25
C ALA A 117 -8.52 -17.28 29.40
N SER A 118 -8.86 -17.66 30.64
CA SER A 118 -10.05 -18.47 30.92
C SER A 118 -11.10 -17.62 31.63
N LEU A 119 -12.34 -17.63 31.12
CA LEU A 119 -13.50 -17.13 31.85
C LEU A 119 -14.10 -18.24 32.72
N CYS A 120 -13.94 -18.14 34.04
CA CYS A 120 -14.68 -18.96 35.00
C CYS A 120 -15.92 -18.19 35.49
N LYS A 121 -17.02 -18.90 35.75
CA LYS A 121 -18.42 -18.41 35.84
C LYS A 121 -18.72 -17.17 36.71
N GLN A 122 -17.78 -16.61 37.47
CA GLN A 122 -18.02 -15.42 38.31
C GLN A 122 -16.89 -14.38 38.35
N GLN A 123 -15.73 -14.60 37.71
CA GLN A 123 -14.66 -13.61 37.61
C GLN A 123 -13.80 -13.87 36.36
N CYS A 124 -13.59 -12.83 35.56
CA CYS A 124 -12.60 -12.82 34.50
C CYS A 124 -11.33 -12.17 35.06
N ALA A 125 -10.25 -12.94 35.21
CA ALA A 125 -8.94 -12.39 35.50
C ALA A 125 -8.07 -12.59 34.25
N LEU A 126 -7.84 -11.51 33.51
CA LEU A 126 -6.77 -11.48 32.51
C LEU A 126 -5.45 -11.46 33.28
N GLU A 127 -4.56 -12.42 33.05
CA GLU A 127 -3.20 -12.34 33.58
C GLU A 127 -2.55 -11.05 33.02
N ALA A 128 -1.95 -10.20 33.87
CA ALA A 128 -1.40 -8.91 33.44
C ALA A 128 -0.32 -9.05 32.35
N ASN A 129 0.44 -10.15 32.40
CA ASN A 129 1.43 -10.54 31.39
C ASN A 129 0.80 -10.76 29.99
N LEU A 130 -0.49 -11.07 29.88
CA LEU A 130 -1.16 -11.37 28.62
C LEU A 130 -1.31 -10.10 27.78
N ILE A 131 -1.77 -9.02 28.42
CA ILE A 131 -1.95 -7.72 27.77
C ILE A 131 -0.58 -7.16 27.34
N GLU A 132 0.42 -7.22 28.22
CA GLU A 132 1.78 -6.80 27.89
C GLU A 132 2.36 -7.61 26.72
N SER A 133 2.14 -8.93 26.71
CA SER A 133 2.61 -9.79 25.63
C SER A 133 1.92 -9.47 24.29
N VAL A 134 0.60 -9.24 24.28
CA VAL A 134 -0.14 -8.84 23.06
C VAL A 134 0.41 -7.54 22.48
N LEU A 135 0.67 -6.55 23.35
CA LEU A 135 1.17 -5.24 22.93
C LEU A 135 2.59 -5.28 22.37
N GLN A 136 3.38 -6.31 22.73
CA GLN A 136 4.74 -6.50 22.23
C GLN A 136 4.79 -7.28 20.91
N ILE A 137 3.72 -7.98 20.54
CA ILE A 137 3.70 -8.79 19.32
C ILE A 137 3.60 -7.88 18.10
N LYS A 138 4.63 -7.95 17.26
CA LYS A 138 4.67 -7.31 15.94
C LYS A 138 4.91 -8.39 14.90
N SER A 139 4.28 -8.27 13.73
CA SER A 139 4.71 -9.04 12.56
C SER A 139 6.07 -8.50 12.10
N GLU A 140 7.01 -9.42 11.88
CA GLU A 140 8.24 -9.11 11.14
C GLU A 140 8.00 -9.08 9.61
N ILE A 141 6.87 -9.65 9.16
CA ILE A 141 6.51 -9.76 7.76
C ILE A 141 5.58 -8.62 7.37
N ILE A 142 5.98 -7.85 6.36
CA ILE A 142 5.16 -6.84 5.70
C ILE A 142 4.67 -7.43 4.38
N THR A 143 3.35 -7.46 4.18
CA THR A 143 2.75 -7.89 2.91
C THR A 143 3.00 -6.86 1.79
N PRO A 144 2.99 -7.25 0.51
CA PRO A 144 3.10 -6.31 -0.61
C PRO A 144 2.11 -5.13 -0.53
N LEU A 145 0.85 -5.40 -0.20
CA LEU A 145 -0.18 -4.38 -0.07
C LEU A 145 0.13 -3.38 1.06
N ALA A 146 0.46 -3.89 2.26
CA ALA A 146 0.84 -3.04 3.41
C ALA A 146 2.10 -2.21 3.12
N PHE A 147 3.06 -2.80 2.40
CA PHE A 147 4.27 -2.09 1.96
C PHE A 147 3.92 -0.96 1.00
N GLN A 148 3.11 -1.22 -0.04
CA GLN A 148 2.65 -0.23 -1.01
C GLN A 148 1.90 0.91 -0.32
N MET A 149 0.93 0.62 0.56
CA MET A 149 0.20 1.64 1.32
C MET A 149 1.14 2.45 2.22
N GLY A 150 2.13 1.79 2.83
CA GLY A 150 3.18 2.47 3.61
C GLY A 150 4.02 3.44 2.78
N LEU A 151 4.36 3.07 1.54
CA LEU A 151 5.05 3.95 0.60
C LEU A 151 4.14 5.11 0.17
N GLU A 152 2.88 4.86 -0.14
CA GLU A 152 1.90 5.89 -0.51
C GLU A 152 1.76 6.95 0.60
N LYS A 153 1.60 6.53 1.86
CA LYS A 153 1.56 7.44 3.01
C LYS A 153 2.82 8.29 3.13
N LYS A 154 4.00 7.69 2.92
CA LYS A 154 5.28 8.42 2.96
C LYS A 154 5.35 9.44 1.83
N ALA A 155 4.94 9.06 0.63
CA ALA A 155 4.91 9.94 -0.54
C ALA A 155 3.94 11.12 -0.33
N LYS A 156 2.74 10.88 0.22
CA LYS A 156 1.75 11.92 0.56
C LYS A 156 2.26 12.96 1.56
N LYS A 157 3.14 12.57 2.50
CA LYS A 157 3.75 13.51 3.46
C LYS A 157 4.72 14.48 2.81
N GLN A 158 5.30 14.11 1.68
CA GLN A 158 6.23 14.96 0.95
C GLN A 158 6.15 14.65 -0.54
N ILE A 159 5.21 15.31 -1.22
CA ILE A 159 4.98 15.11 -2.64
C ILE A 159 6.25 15.42 -3.43
N LYS A 160 6.69 14.43 -4.21
CA LYS A 160 7.83 14.56 -5.14
C LYS A 160 7.32 14.62 -6.56
N LYS A 161 8.06 15.31 -7.43
CA LYS A 161 7.82 15.39 -8.86
C LYS A 161 8.60 14.29 -9.59
N VAL A 162 7.92 13.49 -10.41
CA VAL A 162 8.52 12.41 -11.20
C VAL A 162 8.24 12.66 -12.68
N VAL A 163 9.28 12.58 -13.51
CA VAL A 163 9.17 12.70 -14.96
C VAL A 163 9.08 11.32 -15.64
N LEU A 164 8.16 11.19 -16.59
CA LEU A 164 7.91 9.98 -17.38
C LEU A 164 8.19 10.30 -18.86
N PRO A 165 9.38 9.95 -19.40
CA PRO A 165 9.75 10.34 -20.77
C PRO A 165 8.99 9.56 -21.86
N GLU A 166 8.45 8.39 -21.55
CA GLU A 166 7.76 7.50 -22.52
C GLU A 166 6.24 7.70 -22.50
N SER A 167 5.80 8.96 -22.44
CA SER A 167 4.39 9.33 -22.20
C SER A 167 3.41 9.03 -23.35
N GLU A 168 3.90 8.48 -24.46
CA GLU A 168 3.04 8.03 -25.57
C GLU A 168 2.66 6.55 -25.46
N ASP A 169 3.17 5.84 -24.46
CA ASP A 169 2.81 4.45 -24.17
C ASP A 169 1.57 4.39 -23.25
N GLU A 170 0.57 3.60 -23.63
CA GLU A 170 -0.67 3.47 -22.86
C GLU A 170 -0.47 2.97 -21.43
N ARG A 171 0.54 2.14 -21.18
CA ARG A 171 0.86 1.63 -19.84
C ARG A 171 1.32 2.76 -18.94
N ILE A 172 2.12 3.68 -19.48
CA ILE A 172 2.55 4.90 -18.78
C ILE A 172 1.36 5.81 -18.48
N LEU A 173 0.47 6.03 -19.45
CA LEU A 173 -0.72 6.86 -19.25
C LEU A 173 -1.67 6.25 -18.20
N LYS A 174 -1.89 4.93 -18.23
CA LYS A 174 -2.69 4.21 -17.22
C LYS A 174 -2.05 4.30 -15.82
N ALA A 175 -0.73 4.22 -15.72
CA ALA A 175 -0.01 4.40 -14.46
C ALA A 175 -0.13 5.85 -13.96
N ALA A 176 0.05 6.84 -14.85
CA ALA A 176 -0.10 8.25 -14.53
C ALA A 176 -1.51 8.57 -14.01
N HIS A 177 -2.55 8.01 -14.64
CA HIS A 177 -3.93 8.13 -14.17
C HIS A 177 -4.13 7.63 -12.74
N ARG A 178 -3.62 6.41 -12.43
CA ARG A 178 -3.73 5.83 -11.08
C ARG A 178 -2.97 6.66 -10.05
N LEU A 179 -1.76 7.09 -10.39
CA LEU A 179 -0.91 7.92 -9.52
C LEU A 179 -1.51 9.31 -9.28
N ASN A 180 -2.14 9.89 -10.31
CA ASN A 180 -2.87 11.15 -10.20
C ASN A 180 -4.05 11.01 -9.23
N ALA A 181 -4.82 9.91 -9.30
CA ALA A 181 -5.91 9.64 -8.36
C ALA A 181 -5.45 9.37 -6.92
N MET A 182 -4.17 9.04 -6.71
CA MET A 182 -3.60 8.83 -5.38
C MET A 182 -3.18 10.14 -4.69
N ASP A 183 -3.03 11.27 -5.42
CA ASP A 183 -2.49 12.53 -4.88
C ASP A 183 -1.19 12.36 -4.09
N ALA A 184 -0.34 11.40 -4.49
CA ALA A 184 0.88 11.03 -3.78
C ALA A 184 2.16 11.47 -4.49
N VAL A 185 2.05 11.91 -5.75
CA VAL A 185 3.19 12.25 -6.62
C VAL A 185 2.77 13.33 -7.62
N GLY A 186 3.64 14.31 -7.87
CA GLY A 186 3.48 15.23 -8.99
C GLY A 186 4.08 14.59 -10.25
N LEU A 187 3.39 14.66 -11.37
CA LEU A 187 3.83 14.00 -12.60
C LEU A 187 4.15 15.00 -13.70
N ILE A 188 5.23 14.72 -14.44
CA ILE A 188 5.60 15.41 -15.67
C ILE A 188 5.65 14.36 -16.78
N LEU A 189 4.81 14.53 -17.80
CA LEU A 189 4.82 13.73 -19.02
C LEU A 189 5.61 14.46 -20.10
N LEU A 190 6.47 13.75 -20.83
CA LEU A 190 7.20 14.33 -21.97
C LEU A 190 6.63 13.89 -23.31
N GLY A 191 6.32 14.88 -24.15
CA GLY A 191 5.89 14.65 -25.53
C GLY A 191 4.91 15.70 -26.02
N ASP A 192 4.46 15.51 -27.26
CA ASP A 192 3.45 16.35 -27.87
C ASP A 192 2.11 16.22 -27.13
N LYS A 193 1.52 17.37 -26.79
CA LYS A 193 0.31 17.44 -25.98
C LYS A 193 -0.89 16.81 -26.69
N GLU A 194 -1.04 17.05 -28.00
CA GLU A 194 -2.14 16.50 -28.78
C GLU A 194 -2.01 14.97 -28.94
N ALA A 195 -0.79 14.47 -29.20
CA ALA A 195 -0.51 13.05 -29.28
C ALA A 195 -0.82 12.31 -27.97
N ILE A 196 -0.38 12.86 -26.83
CA ILE A 196 -0.67 12.31 -25.50
C ILE A 196 -2.19 12.31 -25.24
N ASN A 197 -2.86 13.43 -25.50
CA ASN A 197 -4.31 13.55 -25.29
C ASN A 197 -5.12 12.58 -26.17
N SER A 198 -4.69 12.36 -27.42
CA SER A 198 -5.36 11.43 -28.34
C SER A 198 -5.34 9.98 -27.85
N LYS A 199 -4.31 9.59 -27.09
CA LYS A 199 -4.12 8.25 -26.52
C LYS A 199 -4.69 8.12 -25.11
N ASN A 200 -5.25 9.20 -24.56
CA ASN A 200 -5.60 9.27 -23.15
C ASN A 200 -6.86 8.46 -22.78
N LEU A 201 -7.59 7.83 -23.71
CA LEU A 201 -8.65 6.82 -23.46
C LEU A 201 -9.55 7.07 -22.21
N ASN A 202 -10.05 8.29 -22.00
CA ASN A 202 -10.84 8.72 -20.83
C ASN A 202 -10.14 8.64 -19.45
N LEU A 203 -8.81 8.65 -19.43
CA LEU A 203 -8.01 8.71 -18.22
C LEU A 203 -7.94 10.15 -17.69
N ASN A 204 -8.14 10.31 -16.38
CA ASN A 204 -7.96 11.60 -15.71
C ASN A 204 -6.46 11.94 -15.55
N LEU A 205 -6.00 12.98 -16.27
CA LEU A 205 -4.65 13.56 -16.19
C LEU A 205 -4.66 15.07 -15.86
N GLU A 206 -5.73 15.59 -15.25
CA GLU A 206 -5.92 17.04 -15.08
C GLU A 206 -4.79 17.76 -14.32
N ASN A 207 -4.17 17.10 -13.33
CA ASN A 207 -3.08 17.67 -12.52
C ASN A 207 -1.68 17.28 -13.02
N VAL A 208 -1.59 16.68 -14.21
CA VAL A 208 -0.33 16.20 -14.77
C VAL A 208 0.25 17.26 -15.70
N GLU A 209 1.49 17.66 -15.43
CA GLU A 209 2.22 18.60 -16.29
C GLU A 209 2.67 17.88 -17.57
N ILE A 210 2.42 18.48 -18.74
CA ILE A 210 2.89 17.96 -20.03
C ILE A 210 3.89 18.96 -20.60
N ILE A 211 5.11 18.49 -20.87
CA ILE A 211 6.18 19.29 -21.47
C ILE A 211 6.61 18.64 -22.78
N ASP A 212 6.55 19.39 -23.87
CA ASP A 212 7.16 18.99 -25.13
C ASP A 212 8.59 19.54 -25.21
N PRO A 213 9.63 18.68 -25.26
CA PRO A 213 11.03 19.11 -25.39
C PRO A 213 11.28 20.04 -26.58
N ASN A 214 10.53 19.90 -27.68
CA ASN A 214 10.72 20.68 -28.90
C ASN A 214 10.31 22.15 -28.75
N THR A 215 9.34 22.41 -27.87
CA THR A 215 8.74 23.74 -27.67
C THR A 215 8.99 24.31 -26.27
N SER A 216 9.65 23.56 -25.40
CA SER A 216 9.92 23.96 -24.02
C SER A 216 10.91 25.12 -23.92
N HIS A 217 10.66 26.03 -22.97
CA HIS A 217 11.59 27.11 -22.63
C HIS A 217 12.89 26.62 -21.98
N TYR A 218 12.95 25.38 -21.49
CA TYR A 218 14.17 24.80 -20.90
C TYR A 218 15.20 24.36 -21.95
N ARG A 219 14.85 24.35 -23.24
CA ARG A 219 15.68 23.77 -24.32
C ARG A 219 17.10 24.34 -24.36
N GLU A 220 17.24 25.66 -24.34
CA GLU A 220 18.54 26.33 -24.41
C GLU A 220 19.37 26.12 -23.13
N GLU A 221 18.73 26.20 -21.97
CA GLU A 221 19.35 25.93 -20.67
C GLU A 221 19.90 24.50 -20.61
N PHE A 222 19.10 23.52 -21.03
CA PHE A 222 19.46 22.11 -21.00
C PHE A 222 20.57 21.78 -22.00
N ALA A 223 20.51 22.32 -23.22
CA ALA A 223 21.56 22.15 -24.22
C ALA A 223 22.91 22.68 -23.72
N LYS A 224 22.91 23.91 -23.18
CA LYS A 224 24.12 24.53 -22.63
C LYS A 224 24.67 23.74 -21.44
N SER A 225 23.81 23.35 -20.51
CA SER A 225 24.24 22.57 -19.35
C SER A 225 24.76 21.19 -19.75
N LEU A 226 24.13 20.52 -20.72
CA LEU A 226 24.56 19.21 -21.22
C LEU A 226 25.91 19.30 -21.92
N TYR A 227 26.13 20.33 -22.73
CA TYR A 227 27.43 20.61 -23.35
C TYR A 227 28.51 20.80 -22.28
N GLU A 228 28.29 21.68 -21.30
CA GLU A 228 29.26 21.93 -20.23
C GLU A 228 29.63 20.66 -19.45
N LEU A 229 28.65 19.79 -19.18
CA LEU A 229 28.87 18.51 -18.49
C LEU A 229 29.65 17.49 -19.34
N ARG A 230 29.58 17.57 -20.67
CA ARG A 230 30.07 16.51 -21.57
C ARG A 230 31.10 16.95 -22.60
N LYS A 231 31.49 18.22 -22.66
CA LYS A 231 32.51 18.72 -23.60
C LYS A 231 33.86 18.03 -23.44
N SER A 232 34.21 17.64 -22.20
CA SER A 232 35.42 16.84 -21.92
C SER A 232 35.39 15.43 -22.52
N LYS A 233 34.19 14.94 -22.89
CA LYS A 233 33.97 13.65 -23.57
C LYS A 233 33.80 13.82 -25.08
N GLY A 234 34.07 15.01 -25.63
CA GLY A 234 33.99 15.31 -27.05
C GLY A 234 32.61 15.69 -27.57
N LEU A 235 31.62 15.95 -26.69
CA LEU A 235 30.31 16.43 -27.12
C LEU A 235 30.40 17.86 -27.66
N SER A 236 29.95 18.08 -28.89
CA SER A 236 29.82 19.42 -29.49
C SER A 236 28.56 20.15 -29.03
N GLU A 237 28.52 21.48 -29.18
CA GLU A 237 27.34 22.28 -28.85
C GLU A 237 26.11 21.86 -29.67
N GLN A 238 26.29 21.64 -30.98
CA GLN A 238 25.22 21.20 -31.88
C GLN A 238 24.65 19.82 -31.48
N GLU A 239 25.51 18.87 -31.09
CA GLU A 239 25.05 17.57 -30.58
C GLU A 239 24.32 17.73 -29.24
N ALA A 240 24.77 18.62 -28.37
CA ALA A 240 24.10 18.89 -27.11
C ALA A 240 22.70 19.50 -27.29
N GLU A 241 22.52 20.39 -28.28
CA GLU A 241 21.21 20.92 -28.66
C GLU A 241 20.26 19.82 -29.14
N GLN A 242 20.75 18.88 -29.96
CA GLN A 242 19.93 17.75 -30.44
C GLN A 242 19.61 16.77 -29.31
N LEU A 243 20.60 16.42 -28.48
CA LEU A 243 20.37 15.53 -27.35
C LEU A 243 19.44 16.15 -26.31
N ALA A 244 19.48 17.46 -26.11
CA ALA A 244 18.55 18.12 -25.20
C ALA A 244 17.09 17.95 -25.64
N LEU A 245 16.80 17.70 -26.91
CA LEU A 245 15.45 17.43 -27.42
C LEU A 245 14.99 15.97 -27.21
N ASP A 246 15.93 15.04 -27.01
CA ASP A 246 15.58 13.65 -26.72
C ASP A 246 14.88 13.55 -25.36
N LYS A 247 13.74 12.85 -25.30
CA LYS A 247 12.89 12.80 -24.09
C LYS A 247 13.65 12.22 -22.88
N THR A 248 14.51 11.24 -23.07
CA THR A 248 15.28 10.63 -21.98
C THR A 248 16.34 11.60 -21.46
N TYR A 249 17.05 12.29 -22.35
CA TYR A 249 18.00 13.33 -21.96
C TYR A 249 17.31 14.55 -21.33
N PHE A 250 16.19 15.01 -21.89
CA PHE A 250 15.39 16.11 -21.35
C PHE A 250 14.90 15.79 -19.93
N ALA A 251 14.37 14.57 -19.71
CA ALA A 251 13.98 14.10 -18.39
C ALA A 251 15.17 14.02 -17.42
N THR A 252 16.33 13.58 -17.90
CA THR A 252 17.56 13.57 -17.10
C THR A 252 17.97 14.99 -16.70
N MET A 253 17.84 15.96 -17.60
CA MET A 253 18.16 17.37 -17.33
C MET A 253 17.15 18.04 -16.39
N LEU A 254 15.86 17.68 -16.46
CA LEU A 254 14.86 18.09 -15.46
C LEU A 254 15.25 17.64 -14.05
N VAL A 255 15.73 16.39 -13.90
CA VAL A 255 16.18 15.87 -12.60
C VAL A 255 17.49 16.55 -12.17
N HIS A 256 18.47 16.65 -13.08
CA HIS A 256 19.77 17.26 -12.79
C HIS A 256 19.64 18.73 -12.32
N SER A 257 18.75 19.48 -12.96
CA SER A 257 18.53 20.91 -12.68
C SER A 257 17.56 21.15 -11.51
N GLY A 258 17.04 20.08 -10.89
CA GLY A 258 16.14 20.15 -9.72
C GLY A 258 14.68 20.50 -10.04
N TYR A 259 14.28 20.56 -11.32
CA TYR A 259 12.89 20.77 -11.74
C TYR A 259 12.02 19.53 -11.53
N ALA A 260 12.63 18.35 -11.55
CA ALA A 260 12.04 17.07 -11.15
C ALA A 260 12.91 16.41 -10.06
N HIS A 261 12.31 15.51 -9.27
CA HIS A 261 13.02 14.79 -8.21
C HIS A 261 13.50 13.40 -8.66
N ALA A 262 12.83 12.80 -9.62
CA ALA A 262 13.19 11.50 -10.18
C ALA A 262 12.64 11.33 -11.60
N MET A 263 13.16 10.34 -12.32
CA MET A 263 12.68 9.88 -13.62
C MET A 263 12.36 8.38 -13.54
N VAL A 264 11.32 7.95 -14.24
CA VAL A 264 11.03 6.52 -14.46
C VAL A 264 10.85 6.27 -15.96
N SER A 265 11.73 5.48 -16.57
CA SER A 265 11.68 5.04 -17.97
C SER A 265 11.97 3.55 -18.10
N GLY A 266 11.94 3.01 -19.33
CA GLY A 266 12.33 1.63 -19.65
C GLY A 266 11.25 0.83 -20.38
N VAL A 267 10.21 1.49 -20.86
CA VAL A 267 9.05 0.90 -21.51
C VAL A 267 9.29 0.62 -23.00
N ASN A 268 10.14 1.43 -23.64
CA ASN A 268 10.47 1.35 -25.07
C ASN A 268 11.96 1.07 -25.34
N HIS A 269 12.76 0.83 -24.30
CA HIS A 269 14.18 0.53 -24.41
C HIS A 269 14.42 -0.96 -24.19
N SER A 270 14.39 -1.73 -25.28
CA SER A 270 14.70 -3.17 -25.32
C SER A 270 15.72 -3.46 -26.42
#